data_AF-A0A838D8P2-F1
#
_entry.id   AF-A0A838D8P2-F1
#
_cell.length_a   1.000
_cell.length_b   1.000
_cell.length_c   1.000
_cell.angle_alpha   90.00
_cell.angle_beta   90.00
_cell.angle_gamma   90.00
#
_symmetry.space_group_name_H-M   'P 1'
#
loop_
_entity.id
_entity.type
_entity.pdbx_description
1 polymer ?
#
loop_
_entity_poly.entity_id
_entity_poly.type
_entity_poly.pdbx_seq_one_letter_code
_entity_poly.pdbx_strand_id
1 'polypeptide(L)'
;MHERKVLTFCIFMLIILSSTFSSYVQFSYGAYTKAPLSPYGPTVNDDNLTVEKITEGLDFPTSMSFLGNNDILVTEKETGIVKRVLNGQIQDTPALDVSVANSIERGLLGIAVSKQPDGKTYVFLSYTESGDDADGSDVEDNVDPSGNRLYRYEYVNGELINPLLLFDLTAIPPNERGEHNGGKILIGPDNNVYFIVGEVGGHRTQAQNIGDGPEPNGLGGVLRISQDGGIVYPDNPIFGEGLPLNVYYAMGIRNSFGFDFDPLTGNLWDTENGPTVADEINLILPGFNGGWSEVQGYFDQNLLGREITSVDELVTFGNGKYTDPKFVWVTPIGATALKFLNSEKLGKEYANDMFTGDINNGLLYHFTLNQARDNILINDTSLGNVALLADNQVDETTENLPLIFGQGFGGITDLQIGPDGYLYVLSYTGALYRIVPISESTLPKNQPTVANQNETQSAGSTPVVIAGIKGDQSYSPNPISIEAGQTITWYNGDSISHTVTSGQDNDGDEGAEFDSNAIIPNQQYSLTFDDSGEFEYYCIYHPTMVGEVIVE
;
A
#
# COMPACT_ATOMS: atom_id res chain seq x y z
N MET A 1 -35.50 16.83 61.29
CA MET A 1 -35.55 15.40 60.91
C MET A 1 -36.36 15.25 59.62
N HIS A 2 -35.98 15.91 58.52
CA HIS A 2 -36.61 15.68 57.20
C HIS A 2 -35.86 16.25 55.97
N GLU A 3 -34.56 16.57 56.06
CA GLU A 3 -33.82 17.18 54.92
C GLU A 3 -32.37 16.67 54.77
N ARG A 4 -32.10 15.42 55.17
CA ARG A 4 -30.78 14.78 54.98
C ARG A 4 -30.83 13.34 54.44
N LYS A 5 -31.93 12.97 53.76
CA LYS A 5 -32.11 11.61 53.21
C LYS A 5 -32.49 11.55 51.73
N VAL A 6 -32.30 12.64 50.97
CA VAL A 6 -32.54 12.64 49.51
C VAL A 6 -31.26 12.83 48.69
N LEU A 7 -30.15 13.28 49.30
CA LEU A 7 -28.89 13.49 48.60
C LEU A 7 -27.97 12.25 48.51
N THR A 8 -28.31 11.15 49.18
CA THR A 8 -27.49 9.92 49.17
C THR A 8 -28.07 8.83 48.26
N PHE A 9 -29.28 9.03 47.71
CA PHE A 9 -29.90 8.05 46.80
C PHE A 9 -29.70 8.37 45.31
N CYS A 10 -29.30 9.60 44.96
CA CYS A 10 -28.96 9.98 43.58
C CYS A 10 -27.47 9.76 43.22
N ILE A 11 -26.60 9.50 44.21
CA ILE A 11 -25.17 9.23 43.97
C ILE A 11 -24.89 7.72 43.81
N PHE A 12 -25.76 6.85 44.32
CA PHE A 12 -25.61 5.39 44.16
C PHE A 12 -26.23 4.81 42.87
N MET A 13 -27.04 5.60 42.16
CA MET A 13 -27.61 5.20 40.86
C MET A 13 -26.85 5.78 39.66
N LEU A 14 -25.80 6.58 39.91
CA LEU A 14 -24.86 7.08 38.90
C LEU A 14 -23.56 6.26 38.84
N ILE A 15 -23.39 5.25 39.70
CA ILE A 15 -22.20 4.39 39.79
C ILE A 15 -22.49 2.96 39.29
N ILE A 16 -23.72 2.63 38.89
CA ILE A 16 -24.11 1.29 38.38
C ILE A 16 -24.72 1.36 36.96
N LEU A 17 -24.30 2.36 36.17
CA LEU A 17 -24.47 2.37 34.72
C LEU A 17 -23.18 2.75 33.98
N SER A 18 -22.02 2.56 34.61
CA SER A 18 -20.76 2.32 33.89
C SER A 18 -20.68 0.83 33.56
N SER A 19 -21.66 0.31 32.83
CA SER A 19 -21.41 -0.87 32.02
C SER A 19 -20.33 -0.44 31.04
N THR A 20 -19.18 -1.09 31.16
CA THR A 20 -18.03 -1.03 30.28
C THR A 20 -18.45 -1.02 28.81
N PHE A 21 -18.73 0.16 28.26
CA PHE A 21 -18.32 0.45 26.91
C PHE A 21 -16.81 0.65 27.04
N SER A 22 -16.06 -0.45 26.97
CA SER A 22 -14.79 -0.38 26.26
C SER A 22 -15.20 0.10 24.88
N SER A 23 -15.10 1.42 24.67
CA SER A 23 -14.84 1.92 23.34
C SER A 23 -13.52 1.23 22.99
N TYR A 24 -13.61 0.12 22.27
CA TYR A 24 -12.52 -0.23 21.39
C TYR A 24 -12.42 1.01 20.51
N VAL A 25 -11.46 1.88 20.81
CA VAL A 25 -10.91 2.75 19.79
C VAL A 25 -10.36 1.74 18.78
N GLN A 26 -11.21 1.36 17.83
CA GLN A 26 -10.77 0.60 16.68
C GLN A 26 -9.88 1.57 15.94
N PHE A 27 -8.58 1.45 16.17
CA PHE A 27 -7.60 2.06 15.30
C PHE A 27 -7.90 1.54 13.91
N SER A 28 -8.40 2.43 13.04
CA SER A 28 -8.27 2.23 11.60
C SER A 28 -6.77 2.20 11.38
N TYR A 29 -6.22 1.00 11.16
CA TYR A 29 -4.86 0.81 10.68
C TYR A 29 -4.81 1.41 9.27
N GLY A 30 -4.71 2.74 9.20
CA GLY A 30 -4.21 3.40 8.00
C GLY A 30 -2.84 2.81 7.68
N ALA A 31 -2.45 2.88 6.41
CA ALA A 31 -1.20 2.35 5.89
C ALA A 31 0.03 3.03 6.53
N TYR A 32 0.36 2.67 7.78
CA TYR A 32 1.67 2.93 8.36
C TYR A 32 2.60 1.86 7.82
N THR A 33 3.70 2.28 7.22
CA THR A 33 4.75 1.36 6.75
C THR A 33 5.30 0.53 7.91
N LYS A 34 4.82 -0.71 8.05
CA LYS A 34 5.36 -1.65 9.03
C LYS A 34 6.56 -2.42 8.50
N ALA A 35 6.72 -2.53 7.19
CA ALA A 35 7.73 -3.39 6.61
C ALA A 35 9.14 -2.76 6.59
N PRO A 36 10.10 -3.22 7.40
CA PRO A 36 11.50 -2.83 7.24
C PRO A 36 12.11 -3.40 5.95
N LEU A 37 13.16 -2.75 5.46
CA LEU A 37 13.99 -3.28 4.38
C LEU A 37 14.75 -4.54 4.83
N SER A 38 15.06 -5.44 3.90
CA SER A 38 16.09 -6.46 4.18
C SER A 38 17.49 -5.83 4.15
N PRO A 39 18.33 -6.03 5.18
CA PRO A 39 19.71 -5.54 5.21
C PRO A 39 20.57 -6.07 4.05
N TYR A 40 20.24 -7.24 3.51
CA TYR A 40 20.94 -7.88 2.40
C TYR A 40 20.26 -7.64 1.04
N GLY A 41 19.22 -6.81 1.02
CA GLY A 41 18.42 -6.50 -0.15
C GLY A 41 17.27 -7.48 -0.41
N PRO A 42 16.27 -7.04 -1.20
CA PRO A 42 15.10 -7.85 -1.54
C PRO A 42 15.43 -9.03 -2.44
N THR A 43 14.53 -10.00 -2.47
CA THR A 43 14.63 -11.20 -3.29
C THR A 43 13.31 -11.53 -3.99
N VAL A 44 13.39 -12.38 -5.02
CA VAL A 44 12.24 -12.91 -5.75
C VAL A 44 12.26 -14.44 -5.73
N ASN A 45 11.08 -15.03 -5.75
CA ASN A 45 10.82 -16.46 -5.71
C ASN A 45 10.91 -17.09 -7.11
N ASP A 46 11.94 -16.73 -7.87
CA ASP A 46 12.31 -17.36 -9.14
C ASP A 46 13.82 -17.56 -9.17
N ASP A 47 14.25 -18.77 -9.57
CA ASP A 47 15.66 -19.13 -9.51
C ASP A 47 16.55 -18.46 -10.58
N ASN A 48 15.94 -17.97 -11.65
CA ASN A 48 16.57 -17.34 -12.80
C ASN A 48 16.51 -15.80 -12.75
N LEU A 49 15.80 -15.22 -11.78
CA LEU A 49 15.67 -13.78 -11.60
C LEU A 49 16.49 -13.27 -10.41
N THR A 50 16.80 -11.98 -10.43
CA THR A 50 17.41 -11.26 -9.32
C THR A 50 16.92 -9.82 -9.25
N VAL A 51 17.22 -9.14 -8.15
CA VAL A 51 16.81 -7.76 -7.89
C VAL A 51 18.05 -6.87 -7.85
N GLU A 52 18.07 -5.84 -8.68
CA GLU A 52 19.11 -4.82 -8.72
C GLU A 52 18.61 -3.54 -8.06
N LYS A 53 19.39 -3.00 -7.12
CA LYS A 53 19.15 -1.66 -6.58
C LYS A 53 19.57 -0.62 -7.62
N ILE A 54 18.64 0.25 -7.99
CA ILE A 54 18.88 1.35 -8.95
C ILE A 54 19.38 2.60 -8.22
N THR A 55 18.71 2.96 -7.12
CA THR A 55 19.10 4.09 -6.26
C THR A 55 18.53 3.87 -4.86
N GLU A 56 19.07 4.62 -3.89
CA GLU A 56 18.55 4.76 -2.53
C GLU A 56 18.70 6.22 -2.06
N GLY A 57 18.14 6.55 -0.89
CA GLY A 57 18.21 7.90 -0.31
C GLY A 57 17.10 8.84 -0.79
N LEU A 58 16.00 8.31 -1.32
CA LEU A 58 14.76 9.05 -1.54
C LEU A 58 14.01 9.22 -0.22
N ASP A 59 13.30 10.33 -0.04
CA ASP A 59 12.56 10.60 1.20
C ASP A 59 11.08 10.24 1.06
N PHE A 60 10.65 9.18 1.76
CA PHE A 60 9.27 8.64 1.75
C PHE A 60 8.60 8.64 0.36
N PRO A 61 9.18 7.94 -0.65
CA PRO A 61 8.72 8.07 -2.02
C PRO A 61 7.39 7.33 -2.26
N THR A 62 6.46 7.98 -2.96
CA THR A 62 5.06 7.50 -3.14
C THR A 62 4.76 6.93 -4.51
N SER A 63 5.30 7.53 -5.57
CA SER A 63 5.04 7.15 -6.96
C SER A 63 6.24 7.46 -7.86
N MET A 64 6.34 6.75 -8.98
CA MET A 64 7.36 6.99 -10.00
C MET A 64 6.80 6.93 -11.42
N SER A 65 7.44 7.64 -12.35
CA SER A 65 7.10 7.55 -13.77
C SER A 65 8.31 7.78 -14.68
N PHE A 66 8.35 7.10 -15.81
CA PHE A 66 9.48 7.15 -16.74
C PHE A 66 9.34 8.29 -17.75
N LEU A 67 10.37 9.13 -17.83
CA LEU A 67 10.59 10.05 -18.96
C LEU A 67 11.23 9.32 -20.15
N GLY A 68 12.01 8.28 -19.90
CA GLY A 68 12.71 7.47 -20.89
C GLY A 68 13.54 6.37 -20.26
N ASN A 69 14.43 5.73 -21.04
CA ASN A 69 15.34 4.73 -20.51
C ASN A 69 16.22 5.34 -19.41
N ASN A 70 16.18 4.75 -18.21
CA ASN A 70 16.94 5.18 -17.03
C ASN A 70 16.70 6.65 -16.63
N ASP A 71 15.57 7.25 -16.99
CA ASP A 71 15.21 8.63 -16.63
C ASP A 71 13.83 8.62 -15.99
N ILE A 72 13.81 8.77 -14.67
CA ILE A 72 12.65 8.49 -13.82
C ILE A 72 12.36 9.73 -12.98
N LEU A 73 11.10 10.14 -12.91
CA LEU A 73 10.61 11.10 -11.93
C LEU A 73 10.03 10.33 -10.74
N VAL A 74 10.35 10.76 -9.53
CA VAL A 74 9.90 10.14 -8.28
C VAL A 74 9.34 11.23 -7.37
N THR A 75 8.19 10.98 -6.76
CA THR A 75 7.55 11.90 -5.80
C THR A 75 7.94 11.57 -4.36
N GLU A 76 8.31 12.57 -3.56
CA GLU A 76 8.56 12.46 -2.13
C GLU A 76 7.37 13.00 -1.33
N LYS A 77 6.79 12.19 -0.45
CA LYS A 77 5.51 12.48 0.22
C LYS A 77 5.55 13.78 1.03
N GLU A 78 6.52 13.85 1.95
CA GLU A 78 6.57 14.83 3.04
C GLU A 78 7.17 16.18 2.60
N THR A 79 8.12 16.14 1.66
CA THR A 79 8.88 17.30 1.20
C THR A 79 8.25 18.00 0.01
N GLY A 80 7.25 17.38 -0.65
CA GLY A 80 6.64 17.93 -1.85
C GLY A 80 7.55 17.98 -3.08
N ILE A 81 8.72 17.32 -3.02
CA ILE A 81 9.72 17.35 -4.09
C ILE A 81 9.43 16.27 -5.15
N VAL A 82 9.52 16.65 -6.42
CA VAL A 82 9.69 15.72 -7.53
C VAL A 82 11.18 15.54 -7.82
N LYS A 83 11.75 14.42 -7.40
CA LYS A 83 13.13 14.04 -7.72
C LYS A 83 13.22 13.51 -9.15
N ARG A 84 14.39 13.72 -9.77
CA ARG A 84 14.77 13.05 -11.01
C ARG A 84 15.89 12.06 -10.71
N VAL A 85 15.70 10.80 -11.09
CA VAL A 85 16.72 9.76 -11.06
C VAL A 85 17.15 9.49 -12.49
N LEU A 86 18.39 9.87 -12.82
CA LEU A 86 18.96 9.71 -14.15
C LEU A 86 20.16 8.77 -14.08
N ASN A 87 20.09 7.65 -14.81
CA ASN A 87 21.11 6.60 -14.80
C ASN A 87 21.45 6.07 -13.38
N GLY A 88 20.42 5.90 -12.55
CA GLY A 88 20.56 5.43 -11.17
C GLY A 88 21.15 6.47 -10.22
N GLN A 89 21.19 7.76 -10.59
CA GLN A 89 21.67 8.85 -9.74
C GLN A 89 20.56 9.88 -9.52
N ILE A 90 20.24 10.16 -8.26
CA ILE A 90 19.36 11.27 -7.87
C ILE A 90 20.06 12.57 -8.27
N GLN A 91 19.37 13.42 -9.03
CA GLN A 91 19.91 14.70 -9.46
C GLN A 91 19.79 15.74 -8.33
N ASP A 92 20.83 16.57 -8.17
CA ASP A 92 20.87 17.61 -7.13
C ASP A 92 19.75 18.65 -7.26
N THR A 93 19.36 18.97 -8.51
CA THR A 93 18.27 19.90 -8.80
C THR A 93 16.96 19.12 -8.94
N PRO A 94 15.96 19.38 -8.09
CA PRO A 94 14.65 18.75 -8.24
C PRO A 94 13.95 19.23 -9.51
N ALA A 95 13.05 18.39 -10.03
CA ALA A 95 12.23 18.78 -11.18
C ALA A 95 11.11 19.76 -10.79
N LEU A 96 10.66 19.68 -9.54
CA LEU A 96 9.67 20.56 -8.93
C LEU A 96 9.77 20.47 -7.41
N ASP A 97 9.38 21.54 -6.73
CA ASP A 97 9.22 21.63 -5.29
C ASP A 97 7.92 22.41 -5.03
N VAL A 98 6.95 21.79 -4.34
CA VAL A 98 5.64 22.38 -4.01
C VAL A 98 5.34 22.15 -2.54
N SER A 99 4.66 23.11 -1.90
CA SER A 99 4.35 23.01 -0.48
C SER A 99 3.14 22.11 -0.21
N VAL A 100 3.34 21.03 0.55
CA VAL A 100 2.33 20.01 0.81
C VAL A 100 1.92 19.95 2.28
N ALA A 101 0.63 19.78 2.52
CA ALA A 101 0.17 19.23 3.79
C ALA A 101 0.50 17.73 3.81
N ASN A 102 0.96 17.20 4.95
CA ASN A 102 1.62 15.89 4.96
C ASN A 102 1.20 14.97 6.12
N SER A 103 0.21 15.39 6.92
CA SER A 103 -0.34 14.54 7.98
C SER A 103 -0.92 13.22 7.45
N ILE A 104 -0.53 12.11 8.06
CA ILE A 104 -0.99 10.73 7.78
C ILE A 104 -0.75 10.34 6.32
N GLU A 105 -1.77 10.32 5.46
CA GLU A 105 -1.65 9.90 4.05
C GLU A 105 -1.60 11.10 3.09
N ARG A 106 -1.63 12.34 3.60
CA ARG A 106 -1.47 13.55 2.77
C ARG A 106 -0.02 13.67 2.27
N GLY A 107 0.17 14.45 1.22
CA GLY A 107 1.48 14.78 0.68
C GLY A 107 1.48 14.85 -0.83
N LEU A 108 2.65 14.67 -1.45
CA LEU A 108 2.78 14.44 -2.88
C LEU A 108 2.62 12.95 -3.20
N LEU A 109 1.54 12.58 -3.90
CA LEU A 109 1.02 11.21 -3.92
C LEU A 109 1.19 10.51 -5.27
N GLY A 110 0.68 11.08 -6.35
CA GLY A 110 0.62 10.44 -7.67
C GLY A 110 1.41 11.19 -8.73
N ILE A 111 1.97 10.44 -9.67
CA ILE A 111 2.63 10.98 -10.87
C ILE A 111 2.29 10.15 -12.12
N ALA A 112 2.04 10.81 -13.24
CA ALA A 112 1.94 10.17 -14.55
C ALA A 112 2.60 11.02 -15.64
N VAL A 113 3.20 10.38 -16.64
CA VAL A 113 3.85 11.04 -17.79
C VAL A 113 3.07 10.74 -19.07
N SER A 114 2.83 11.78 -19.89
CA SER A 114 2.25 11.64 -21.23
C SER A 114 3.08 12.36 -22.29
N LYS A 115 3.57 11.63 -23.30
CA LYS A 115 4.31 12.20 -24.43
C LYS A 115 3.35 12.54 -25.57
N GLN A 116 3.30 13.82 -25.93
CA GLN A 116 2.39 14.33 -26.94
C GLN A 116 2.97 14.23 -28.35
N PRO A 117 2.11 14.10 -29.39
CA PRO A 117 2.56 14.09 -30.79
C PRO A 117 3.25 15.39 -31.24
N ASP A 118 2.99 16.51 -30.58
CA ASP A 118 3.62 17.81 -30.86
C ASP A 118 5.03 17.95 -30.23
N GLY A 119 5.50 16.90 -29.55
CA GLY A 119 6.81 16.84 -28.90
C GLY A 119 6.81 17.34 -27.46
N LYS A 120 5.68 17.81 -26.91
CA LYS A 120 5.58 18.14 -25.49
C LYS A 120 5.54 16.87 -24.64
N THR A 121 6.06 16.99 -23.42
CA THR A 121 5.87 15.99 -22.37
C THR A 121 5.05 16.63 -21.27
N TYR A 122 3.89 16.05 -20.98
CA TYR A 122 3.08 16.43 -19.84
C TYR A 122 3.34 15.52 -18.66
N VAL A 123 3.37 16.11 -17.47
CA VAL A 123 3.48 15.41 -16.19
C VAL A 123 2.29 15.79 -15.34
N PHE A 124 1.56 14.80 -14.87
CA PHE A 124 0.41 14.97 -13.99
C PHE A 124 0.84 14.67 -12.56
N LEU A 125 0.48 15.52 -11.62
CA LEU A 125 0.82 15.38 -10.21
C LEU A 125 -0.44 15.53 -9.36
N SER A 126 -0.60 14.64 -8.39
CA SER A 126 -1.62 14.77 -7.36
C SER A 126 -0.97 14.98 -6.01
N TYR A 127 -1.47 15.96 -5.26
CA TYR A 127 -0.99 16.24 -3.92
C TYR A 127 -2.02 16.98 -3.08
N THR A 128 -1.87 16.87 -1.77
CA THR A 128 -2.59 17.68 -0.80
C THR A 128 -1.84 19.01 -0.63
N GLU A 129 -2.35 20.07 -1.24
CA GLU A 129 -1.68 21.38 -1.18
C GLU A 129 -1.81 22.01 0.21
N SER A 130 -0.70 22.51 0.74
CA SER A 130 -0.67 23.23 2.03
C SER A 130 -1.60 24.45 2.04
N GLY A 131 -2.02 24.89 3.23
CA GLY A 131 -2.88 26.06 3.41
C GLY A 131 -2.15 27.40 3.44
N ASP A 132 -0.82 27.38 3.56
CA ASP A 132 0.01 28.54 3.87
C ASP A 132 1.38 28.52 3.16
N ASP A 133 1.52 27.74 2.09
CA ASP A 133 2.76 27.59 1.31
C ASP A 133 3.96 27.08 2.15
N ALA A 134 3.70 26.25 3.17
CA ALA A 134 4.72 25.56 3.96
C ALA A 134 4.43 24.06 4.06
N ASP A 135 5.47 23.24 3.96
CA ASP A 135 5.34 21.79 4.14
C ASP A 135 4.95 21.45 5.58
N GLY A 136 3.97 20.56 5.73
CA GLY A 136 3.57 20.02 7.03
C GLY A 136 2.94 21.01 8.00
N SER A 137 2.47 22.17 7.52
CA SER A 137 1.76 23.14 8.36
C SER A 137 0.46 22.61 8.98
N ASP A 138 -0.10 21.53 8.42
CA ASP A 138 -1.24 20.82 9.00
C ASP A 138 -0.86 19.97 10.23
N VAL A 139 0.42 19.64 10.40
CA VAL A 139 0.98 18.96 11.57
C VAL A 139 1.55 19.97 12.57
N GLU A 140 2.35 20.93 12.10
CA GLU A 140 3.10 21.85 12.97
C GLU A 140 2.22 22.99 13.51
N ASP A 141 1.38 23.56 12.65
CA ASP A 141 0.63 24.78 12.91
C ASP A 141 -0.90 24.58 12.90
N ASN A 142 -1.37 23.35 12.63
CA ASN A 142 -2.79 22.99 12.45
C ASN A 142 -3.48 23.85 11.37
N VAL A 143 -2.76 24.14 10.29
CA VAL A 143 -3.31 24.84 9.13
C VAL A 143 -4.03 23.84 8.23
N ASP A 144 -5.32 24.10 7.96
CA ASP A 144 -6.08 23.26 7.04
C ASP A 144 -5.48 23.33 5.62
N PRO A 145 -5.35 22.19 4.91
CA PRO A 145 -4.87 22.18 3.54
C PRO A 145 -5.83 22.91 2.60
N SER A 146 -5.28 23.46 1.52
CA SER A 146 -6.06 24.15 0.48
C SER A 146 -6.91 23.20 -0.36
N GLY A 147 -6.51 21.93 -0.49
CA GLY A 147 -7.27 20.90 -1.20
C GLY A 147 -6.42 19.72 -1.66
N ASN A 148 -7.09 18.62 -2.01
CA ASN A 148 -6.50 17.50 -2.74
C ASN A 148 -6.61 17.84 -4.23
N ARG A 149 -5.47 18.06 -4.88
CA ARG A 149 -5.42 18.65 -6.22
C ARG A 149 -4.76 17.74 -7.22
N LEU A 150 -5.23 17.83 -8.46
CA LEU A 150 -4.57 17.26 -9.63
C LEU A 150 -4.12 18.39 -10.55
N TYR A 151 -2.83 18.43 -10.86
CA TYR A 151 -2.24 19.38 -11.79
C TYR A 151 -1.63 18.67 -13.00
N ARG A 152 -1.57 19.39 -14.12
CA ARG A 152 -0.68 19.07 -15.23
C ARG A 152 0.41 20.12 -15.37
N TYR A 153 1.63 19.67 -15.60
CA TYR A 153 2.80 20.48 -15.91
C TYR A 153 3.36 20.12 -17.29
N GLU A 154 4.12 21.03 -17.89
CA GLU A 154 5.00 20.76 -19.03
C GLU A 154 6.41 20.43 -18.50
N TYR A 155 6.99 19.30 -18.91
CA TYR A 155 8.37 18.97 -18.60
C TYR A 155 9.31 19.54 -19.66
N VAL A 156 10.19 20.45 -19.23
CA VAL A 156 11.15 21.15 -20.11
C VAL A 156 12.51 21.23 -19.42
N ASN A 157 13.55 20.65 -20.06
CA ASN A 157 14.94 20.75 -19.61
C ASN A 157 15.21 20.34 -18.16
N GLY A 158 14.47 19.37 -17.61
CA GLY A 158 14.64 18.92 -16.23
C GLY A 158 13.65 19.51 -15.25
N GLU A 159 12.85 20.51 -15.64
CA GLU A 159 11.92 21.22 -14.77
C GLU A 159 10.46 20.96 -15.17
N LEU A 160 9.56 20.99 -14.19
CA LEU A 160 8.11 21.03 -14.40
C LEU A 160 7.64 22.48 -14.33
N ILE A 161 7.06 22.96 -15.43
CA ILE A 161 6.63 24.35 -15.59
C ILE A 161 5.18 24.41 -16.06
N ASN A 162 4.59 25.62 -16.10
CA ASN A 162 3.26 25.88 -16.64
C ASN A 162 2.14 25.01 -16.00
N PRO A 163 1.93 25.09 -14.67
CA PRO A 163 0.87 24.32 -14.01
C PRO A 163 -0.51 24.66 -14.58
N LEU A 164 -1.32 23.62 -14.79
CA LEU A 164 -2.75 23.68 -15.06
C LEU A 164 -3.47 22.85 -14.01
N LEU A 165 -4.28 23.50 -13.17
CA LEU A 165 -5.16 22.83 -12.21
C LEU A 165 -6.30 22.11 -12.94
N LEU A 166 -6.45 20.81 -12.69
CA LEU A 166 -7.45 19.95 -13.31
C LEU A 166 -8.56 19.55 -12.33
N PHE A 167 -8.21 19.25 -11.08
CA PHE A 167 -9.17 19.01 -10.00
C PHE A 167 -8.79 19.75 -8.73
N ASP A 168 -9.81 20.29 -8.06
CA ASP A 168 -9.73 20.93 -6.74
C ASP A 168 -10.78 20.26 -5.84
N LEU A 169 -10.34 19.30 -5.04
CA LEU A 169 -11.19 18.48 -4.18
C LEU A 169 -10.93 18.82 -2.71
N THR A 170 -11.94 18.67 -1.86
CA THR A 170 -11.75 18.89 -0.42
C THR A 170 -10.69 17.92 0.14
N ALA A 171 -9.81 18.46 0.99
CA ALA A 171 -8.85 17.70 1.79
C ALA A 171 -9.17 17.77 3.29
N ILE A 172 -10.30 18.38 3.67
CA ILE A 172 -10.73 18.54 5.06
C ILE A 172 -11.59 17.31 5.44
N PRO A 173 -11.09 16.41 6.29
CA PRO A 173 -11.76 15.17 6.64
C PRO A 173 -12.79 15.37 7.77
N PRO A 174 -14.00 14.80 7.68
CA PRO A 174 -14.96 14.79 8.78
C PRO A 174 -14.45 14.15 10.07
N ASN A 175 -13.54 13.18 9.97
CA ASN A 175 -12.96 12.47 11.12
C ASN A 175 -11.66 13.09 11.65
N GLU A 176 -11.27 14.27 11.16
CA GLU A 176 -10.03 15.00 11.52
C GLU A 176 -8.72 14.26 11.16
N ARG A 177 -8.79 13.16 10.40
CA ARG A 177 -7.62 12.37 9.96
C ARG A 177 -7.46 12.50 8.44
N GLY A 178 -6.30 12.98 8.00
CA GLY A 178 -5.93 13.14 6.59
C GLY A 178 -5.68 11.81 5.86
N GLU A 179 -6.63 10.88 5.94
CA GLU A 179 -6.55 9.51 5.40
C GLU A 179 -7.53 9.29 4.25
N HIS A 180 -7.32 8.19 3.52
CA HIS A 180 -8.07 7.73 2.37
C HIS A 180 -8.07 8.73 1.21
N ASN A 181 -6.91 9.32 0.92
CA ASN A 181 -6.77 10.31 -0.16
C ASN A 181 -6.75 9.61 -1.55
N GLY A 182 -6.26 8.38 -1.62
CA GLY A 182 -5.93 7.71 -2.87
C GLY A 182 -4.80 8.46 -3.58
N GLY A 183 -5.05 8.92 -4.80
CA GLY A 183 -4.17 9.88 -5.46
C GLY A 183 -3.43 9.36 -6.68
N LYS A 184 -3.46 8.05 -6.96
CA LYS A 184 -2.76 7.49 -8.14
C LYS A 184 -3.37 8.02 -9.46
N ILE A 185 -2.52 8.18 -10.47
CA ILE A 185 -2.88 8.75 -11.78
C ILE A 185 -2.43 7.80 -12.88
N LEU A 186 -3.26 7.62 -13.90
CA LEU A 186 -2.90 6.95 -15.15
C LEU A 186 -3.31 7.76 -16.37
N ILE A 187 -2.57 7.56 -17.45
CA ILE A 187 -3.02 7.92 -18.79
C ILE A 187 -3.61 6.66 -19.41
N GLY A 188 -4.91 6.68 -19.66
CA GLY A 188 -5.63 5.54 -20.20
C GLY A 188 -5.30 5.27 -21.68
N PRO A 189 -5.67 4.08 -22.18
CA PRO A 189 -5.49 3.72 -23.59
C PRO A 189 -6.29 4.63 -24.55
N ASP A 190 -7.28 5.35 -24.04
CA ASP A 190 -8.06 6.36 -24.74
C ASP A 190 -7.42 7.78 -24.69
N ASN A 191 -6.19 7.88 -24.17
CA ASN A 191 -5.40 9.10 -24.00
C ASN A 191 -6.00 10.13 -23.02
N ASN A 192 -6.91 9.70 -22.13
CA ASN A 192 -7.47 10.52 -21.06
C ASN A 192 -6.76 10.28 -19.72
N VAL A 193 -6.95 11.21 -18.78
CA VAL A 193 -6.43 11.10 -17.41
C VAL A 193 -7.45 10.36 -16.57
N TYR A 194 -6.98 9.35 -15.84
CA TYR A 194 -7.73 8.62 -14.82
C TYR A 194 -7.08 8.93 -13.47
N PHE A 195 -7.88 9.37 -12.51
CA PHE A 195 -7.44 9.80 -11.19
C PHE A 195 -8.27 9.10 -10.12
N ILE A 196 -7.62 8.25 -9.33
CA ILE A 196 -8.32 7.52 -8.25
C ILE A 196 -8.32 8.37 -6.98
N VAL A 197 -9.51 8.55 -6.40
CA VAL A 197 -9.71 9.38 -5.22
C VAL A 197 -10.48 8.57 -4.19
N GLY A 198 -9.91 8.43 -2.99
CA GLY A 198 -10.62 7.78 -1.90
C GLY A 198 -11.72 8.67 -1.31
N GLU A 199 -12.33 8.22 -0.22
CA GLU A 199 -13.44 8.93 0.42
C GLU A 199 -12.99 10.14 1.28
N VAL A 200 -11.70 10.21 1.64
CA VAL A 200 -11.08 11.27 2.45
C VAL A 200 -11.68 11.40 3.87
N GLY A 201 -11.21 10.57 4.81
CA GLY A 201 -11.43 10.76 6.24
C GLY A 201 -12.89 10.79 6.71
N GLY A 202 -13.72 9.88 6.21
CA GLY A 202 -15.09 9.65 6.64
C GLY A 202 -16.16 10.50 5.95
N HIS A 203 -15.96 10.96 4.71
CA HIS A 203 -17.06 11.57 3.95
C HIS A 203 -18.18 10.56 3.68
N ARG A 204 -19.40 11.06 3.81
CA ARG A 204 -20.62 10.26 3.80
C ARG A 204 -21.58 10.65 2.68
N THR A 205 -21.09 10.76 1.45
CA THR A 205 -21.93 11.11 0.30
C THR A 205 -22.61 9.89 -0.30
N GLN A 206 -23.55 10.13 -1.20
CA GLN A 206 -24.15 9.08 -2.03
C GLN A 206 -23.12 8.32 -2.87
N ALA A 207 -21.94 8.89 -3.17
CA ALA A 207 -20.85 8.17 -3.85
C ALA A 207 -20.24 7.06 -2.98
N GLN A 208 -20.38 7.14 -1.66
CA GLN A 208 -20.06 6.08 -0.69
C GLN A 208 -21.29 5.23 -0.34
N ASN A 209 -22.25 5.08 -1.26
CA ASN A 209 -23.45 4.26 -1.08
C ASN A 209 -24.36 4.65 0.11
N ILE A 210 -24.27 5.89 0.60
CA ILE A 210 -25.13 6.37 1.70
C ILE A 210 -26.34 7.07 1.09
N GLY A 211 -27.46 6.36 1.01
CA GLY A 211 -28.65 6.79 0.27
C GLY A 211 -29.29 8.11 0.74
N ASP A 212 -29.19 8.42 2.04
CA ASP A 212 -29.65 9.69 2.62
C ASP A 212 -28.53 10.74 2.79
N GLY A 213 -27.34 10.45 2.25
CA GLY A 213 -26.18 11.32 2.29
C GLY A 213 -26.27 12.49 1.30
N PRO A 214 -25.36 13.47 1.39
CA PRO A 214 -25.21 14.52 0.39
C PRO A 214 -24.91 13.97 -1.00
N GLU A 215 -25.18 14.78 -2.03
CA GLU A 215 -24.82 14.48 -3.42
C GLU A 215 -23.30 14.22 -3.58
N PRO A 216 -22.88 13.45 -4.60
CA PRO A 216 -21.48 13.19 -4.89
C PRO A 216 -20.66 14.48 -5.04
N ASN A 217 -19.43 14.46 -4.53
CA ASN A 217 -18.54 15.63 -4.46
C ASN A 217 -17.19 15.42 -5.17
N GLY A 218 -17.01 14.33 -5.92
CA GLY A 218 -15.77 13.98 -6.61
C GLY A 218 -14.87 13.01 -5.82
N LEU A 219 -15.24 12.64 -4.59
CA LEU A 219 -14.53 11.68 -3.77
C LEU A 219 -15.09 10.25 -3.94
N GLY A 220 -14.30 9.25 -3.52
CA GLY A 220 -14.67 7.83 -3.49
C GLY A 220 -14.94 7.22 -4.85
N GLY A 221 -14.06 7.47 -5.82
CA GLY A 221 -14.20 6.93 -7.17
C GLY A 221 -12.98 7.16 -8.05
N VAL A 222 -13.07 6.62 -9.27
CA VAL A 222 -12.11 6.94 -10.34
C VAL A 222 -12.71 8.06 -11.18
N LEU A 223 -12.04 9.20 -11.25
CA LEU A 223 -12.41 10.33 -12.09
C LEU A 223 -11.71 10.24 -13.45
N ARG A 224 -12.41 10.61 -14.53
CA ARG A 224 -11.88 10.61 -15.90
C ARG A 224 -12.15 11.94 -16.61
N ILE A 225 -11.07 12.56 -17.08
CA ILE A 225 -11.08 13.82 -17.83
C ILE A 225 -10.08 13.76 -19.00
N SER A 226 -10.23 14.66 -19.97
CA SER A 226 -9.17 14.87 -20.95
C SER A 226 -7.92 15.45 -20.28
N GLN A 227 -6.76 15.32 -20.93
CA GLN A 227 -5.50 15.88 -20.43
C GLN A 227 -5.49 17.41 -20.28
N ASP A 228 -6.49 18.12 -20.84
CA ASP A 228 -6.71 19.56 -20.70
C ASP A 228 -7.86 19.91 -19.73
N GLY A 229 -8.45 18.93 -19.02
CA GLY A 229 -9.53 19.14 -18.06
C GLY A 229 -10.96 19.10 -18.65
N GLY A 230 -11.10 18.64 -19.90
CA GLY A 230 -12.40 18.51 -20.55
C GLY A 230 -13.17 17.26 -20.09
N ILE A 231 -14.51 17.36 -20.06
CA ILE A 231 -15.39 16.21 -19.81
C ILE A 231 -15.28 15.22 -20.98
N VAL A 232 -15.08 13.95 -20.66
CA VAL A 232 -15.02 12.86 -21.65
C VAL A 232 -16.44 12.35 -21.94
N TYR A 233 -16.85 12.39 -23.21
CA TYR A 233 -18.21 12.05 -23.67
C TYR A 233 -19.33 12.87 -22.98
N PRO A 234 -19.33 14.22 -23.13
CA PRO A 234 -20.29 15.09 -22.44
C PRO A 234 -21.76 14.82 -22.79
N ASP A 235 -22.03 14.22 -23.97
CA ASP A 235 -23.39 13.88 -24.42
C ASP A 235 -23.90 12.53 -23.89
N ASN A 236 -23.04 11.73 -23.26
CA ASN A 236 -23.39 10.42 -22.71
C ASN A 236 -22.54 10.08 -21.47
N PRO A 237 -22.67 10.84 -20.37
CA PRO A 237 -21.94 10.59 -19.15
C PRO A 237 -22.41 9.30 -18.47
N ILE A 238 -21.49 8.59 -17.80
CA ILE A 238 -21.74 7.27 -17.22
C ILE A 238 -22.74 7.33 -16.06
N PHE A 239 -22.50 8.22 -15.08
CA PHE A 239 -23.32 8.32 -13.88
C PHE A 239 -24.40 9.41 -13.98
N GLY A 240 -24.28 10.37 -14.90
CA GLY A 240 -25.30 11.39 -15.12
C GLY A 240 -24.74 12.73 -15.55
N GLU A 241 -25.62 13.67 -15.87
CA GLU A 241 -25.25 15.02 -16.25
C GLU A 241 -24.82 15.87 -15.05
N GLY A 242 -23.98 16.88 -15.30
CA GLY A 242 -23.51 17.81 -14.27
C GLY A 242 -22.29 17.31 -13.50
N LEU A 243 -21.48 18.24 -13.02
CA LEU A 243 -20.34 17.93 -12.17
C LEU A 243 -20.84 17.59 -10.75
N PRO A 244 -20.24 16.60 -10.07
CA PRO A 244 -19.15 15.74 -10.54
C PRO A 244 -19.60 14.44 -11.23
N LEU A 245 -20.90 14.14 -11.33
CA LEU A 245 -21.40 12.89 -11.92
C LEU A 245 -20.85 12.61 -13.33
N ASN A 246 -20.68 13.64 -14.16
CA ASN A 246 -20.19 13.51 -15.53
C ASN A 246 -18.67 13.28 -15.66
N VAL A 247 -17.92 13.29 -14.56
CA VAL A 247 -16.49 12.95 -14.54
C VAL A 247 -16.18 11.64 -13.81
N TYR A 248 -17.16 11.01 -13.12
CA TYR A 248 -16.96 9.68 -12.56
C TYR A 248 -16.89 8.61 -13.66
N TYR A 249 -15.87 7.78 -13.60
CA TYR A 249 -15.72 6.53 -14.35
C TYR A 249 -16.17 5.32 -13.52
N ALA A 250 -15.90 5.37 -12.21
CA ALA A 250 -16.29 4.39 -11.19
C ALA A 250 -16.56 5.10 -9.85
N MET A 251 -17.39 4.53 -8.98
CA MET A 251 -17.72 5.05 -7.64
C MET A 251 -17.65 3.95 -6.57
N GLY A 252 -17.88 4.31 -5.30
CA GLY A 252 -17.92 3.35 -4.20
C GLY A 252 -16.55 2.81 -3.82
N ILE A 253 -15.50 3.64 -3.98
CA ILE A 253 -14.12 3.32 -3.61
C ILE A 253 -13.80 3.96 -2.26
N ARG A 254 -13.20 3.20 -1.34
CA ARG A 254 -12.76 3.68 -0.02
C ARG A 254 -11.37 4.30 -0.07
N ASN A 255 -10.34 3.46 -0.27
CA ASN A 255 -8.94 3.83 -0.16
C ASN A 255 -8.09 2.96 -1.10
N SER A 256 -7.75 3.49 -2.28
CA SER A 256 -7.01 2.73 -3.29
C SER A 256 -5.66 3.37 -3.61
N PHE A 257 -4.62 2.53 -3.64
CA PHE A 257 -3.23 2.93 -3.92
C PHE A 257 -2.64 2.21 -5.14
N GLY A 258 -3.43 1.47 -5.91
CA GLY A 258 -2.94 0.71 -7.04
C GLY A 258 -4.01 0.54 -8.10
N PHE A 259 -3.70 0.86 -9.34
CA PHE A 259 -4.56 0.57 -10.49
C PHE A 259 -3.75 0.57 -11.79
N ASP A 260 -4.18 -0.22 -12.78
CA ASP A 260 -3.57 -0.29 -14.11
C ASP A 260 -4.55 -0.81 -15.16
N PHE A 261 -4.28 -0.48 -16.42
CA PHE A 261 -5.02 -1.06 -17.54
C PHE A 261 -4.39 -2.38 -17.97
N ASP A 262 -5.20 -3.44 -18.05
CA ASP A 262 -4.79 -4.69 -18.68
C ASP A 262 -4.40 -4.41 -20.14
N PRO A 263 -3.15 -4.68 -20.55
CA PRO A 263 -2.66 -4.34 -21.88
C PRO A 263 -3.38 -5.09 -23.01
N LEU A 264 -4.05 -6.20 -22.71
CA LEU A 264 -4.72 -7.04 -23.71
C LEU A 264 -6.19 -6.65 -23.93
N THR A 265 -6.90 -6.28 -22.87
CA THR A 265 -8.32 -5.93 -22.95
C THR A 265 -8.60 -4.43 -22.88
N GLY A 266 -7.67 -3.64 -22.32
CA GLY A 266 -7.91 -2.24 -21.98
C GLY A 266 -8.87 -2.04 -20.81
N ASN A 267 -9.18 -3.10 -20.06
CA ASN A 267 -9.97 -3.00 -18.84
C ASN A 267 -9.11 -2.46 -17.69
N LEU A 268 -9.70 -1.64 -16.83
CA LEU A 268 -9.04 -1.10 -15.65
C LEU A 268 -9.19 -2.11 -14.49
N TRP A 269 -8.12 -2.28 -13.73
CA TRP A 269 -8.10 -3.06 -12.48
C TRP A 269 -7.51 -2.20 -11.38
N ASP A 270 -7.97 -2.39 -10.14
CA ASP A 270 -7.40 -1.71 -8.98
C ASP A 270 -7.16 -2.66 -7.80
N THR A 271 -6.39 -2.18 -6.83
CA THR A 271 -6.37 -2.68 -5.47
C THR A 271 -7.11 -1.70 -4.56
N GLU A 272 -7.85 -2.20 -3.58
CA GLU A 272 -8.55 -1.36 -2.62
C GLU A 272 -8.27 -1.84 -1.20
N ASN A 273 -8.00 -0.90 -0.29
CA ASN A 273 -7.79 -1.21 1.12
C ASN A 273 -9.09 -1.12 1.89
N GLY A 274 -9.44 -2.22 2.54
CA GLY A 274 -10.56 -2.26 3.47
C GLY A 274 -10.24 -1.58 4.79
N PRO A 275 -11.22 -1.48 5.71
CA PRO A 275 -10.99 -0.91 7.04
C PRO A 275 -10.19 -1.88 7.90
N THR A 276 -10.85 -2.69 8.72
CA THR A 276 -10.19 -3.74 9.53
C THR A 276 -10.27 -5.11 8.87
N VAL A 277 -10.91 -5.19 7.71
CA VAL A 277 -11.20 -6.43 6.96
C VAL A 277 -11.19 -6.12 5.47
N ALA A 278 -10.86 -7.12 4.66
CA ALA A 278 -11.06 -7.15 3.20
C ALA A 278 -10.33 -6.04 2.42
N ASP A 279 -9.03 -6.23 2.21
CA ASP A 279 -8.36 -5.64 1.04
C ASP A 279 -8.75 -6.43 -0.21
N GLU A 280 -8.76 -5.77 -1.37
CA GLU A 280 -9.38 -6.31 -2.58
C GLU A 280 -8.55 -6.07 -3.85
N ILE A 281 -8.80 -6.91 -4.86
CA ILE A 281 -8.51 -6.60 -6.26
C ILE A 281 -9.83 -6.53 -7.02
N ASN A 282 -10.10 -5.43 -7.73
CA ASN A 282 -11.33 -5.26 -8.51
C ASN A 282 -11.07 -5.14 -10.01
N LEU A 283 -12.07 -5.57 -10.79
CA LEU A 283 -12.18 -5.26 -12.22
C LEU A 283 -13.11 -4.05 -12.40
N ILE A 284 -12.55 -2.92 -12.79
CA ILE A 284 -13.22 -1.62 -12.88
C ILE A 284 -13.70 -1.36 -14.32
N LEU A 285 -14.92 -1.80 -14.61
CA LEU A 285 -15.60 -1.44 -15.86
C LEU A 285 -16.25 -0.04 -15.78
N PRO A 286 -16.53 0.64 -16.91
CA PRO A 286 -17.24 1.91 -16.87
C PRO A 286 -18.59 1.76 -16.14
N GLY A 287 -18.81 2.54 -15.08
CA GLY A 287 -19.99 2.43 -14.24
C GLY A 287 -19.83 1.49 -13.05
N PHE A 288 -18.63 1.00 -12.75
CA PHE A 288 -18.36 0.22 -11.56
C PHE A 288 -18.78 0.97 -10.28
N ASN A 289 -19.44 0.26 -9.37
CA ASN A 289 -19.69 0.67 -8.00
C ASN A 289 -19.08 -0.39 -7.05
N GLY A 290 -18.09 -0.01 -6.24
CA GLY A 290 -17.42 -0.92 -5.30
C GLY A 290 -18.24 -1.23 -4.04
N GLY A 291 -19.34 -0.52 -3.80
CA GLY A 291 -20.23 -0.79 -2.68
C GLY A 291 -19.83 -0.13 -1.35
N TRP A 292 -18.61 0.42 -1.23
CA TRP A 292 -18.24 1.21 -0.04
C TRP A 292 -19.26 2.33 0.17
N SER A 293 -19.79 2.60 1.37
CA SER A 293 -19.40 2.09 2.70
C SER A 293 -20.30 1.00 3.29
N GLU A 294 -21.18 0.44 2.46
CA GLU A 294 -22.12 -0.62 2.85
C GLU A 294 -21.54 -2.02 2.61
N VAL A 295 -20.60 -2.15 1.67
CA VAL A 295 -19.94 -3.41 1.32
C VAL A 295 -18.42 -3.23 1.31
N GLN A 296 -17.72 -4.24 1.84
CA GLN A 296 -16.29 -4.49 1.67
C GLN A 296 -16.12 -6.02 1.67
N GLY A 297 -15.35 -6.52 0.73
CA GLY A 297 -15.26 -7.91 0.32
C GLY A 297 -16.45 -8.33 -0.53
N TYR A 298 -16.69 -9.65 -0.59
CA TYR A 298 -17.87 -10.18 -1.25
C TYR A 298 -19.16 -9.79 -0.51
N PHE A 299 -20.17 -9.32 -1.26
CA PHE A 299 -21.45 -8.87 -0.70
C PHE A 299 -22.07 -9.89 0.26
N ASP A 300 -22.12 -11.15 -0.15
CA ASP A 300 -22.77 -12.23 0.59
C ASP A 300 -22.08 -12.58 1.93
N GLN A 301 -20.84 -12.13 2.15
CA GLN A 301 -20.10 -12.38 3.39
C GLN A 301 -20.40 -11.36 4.48
N ASN A 302 -20.80 -10.14 4.10
CA ASN A 302 -21.11 -9.04 5.01
C ASN A 302 -20.03 -8.85 6.10
N LEU A 303 -18.75 -8.76 5.68
CA LEU A 303 -17.61 -8.65 6.59
C LEU A 303 -17.66 -7.37 7.45
N LEU A 304 -18.35 -6.32 6.98
CA LEU A 304 -18.58 -5.08 7.71
C LEU A 304 -19.72 -5.18 8.76
N GLY A 305 -20.55 -6.22 8.71
CA GLY A 305 -21.70 -6.40 9.60
C GLY A 305 -22.80 -5.35 9.41
N ARG A 306 -23.02 -4.89 8.17
CA ARG A 306 -24.06 -3.92 7.80
C ARG A 306 -25.44 -4.59 7.67
N GLU A 307 -26.51 -3.80 7.79
CA GLU A 307 -27.90 -4.28 7.66
C GLU A 307 -28.44 -4.20 6.22
N ILE A 308 -27.58 -4.36 5.21
CA ILE A 308 -27.97 -4.41 3.80
C ILE A 308 -28.36 -5.84 3.40
N THR A 309 -29.49 -6.03 2.72
CA THR A 309 -30.00 -7.37 2.38
C THR A 309 -30.09 -7.66 0.88
N SER A 310 -29.96 -6.63 0.05
CA SER A 310 -29.88 -6.72 -1.40
C SER A 310 -28.94 -5.66 -1.97
N VAL A 311 -28.21 -6.01 -3.04
CA VAL A 311 -27.42 -5.05 -3.81
C VAL A 311 -28.26 -3.93 -4.42
N ASP A 312 -29.57 -4.13 -4.59
CA ASP A 312 -30.51 -3.11 -5.07
C ASP A 312 -30.74 -1.97 -4.07
N GLU A 313 -30.30 -2.14 -2.81
CA GLU A 313 -30.33 -1.09 -1.78
C GLU A 313 -29.15 -0.12 -1.91
N LEU A 314 -28.12 -0.47 -2.67
CA LEU A 314 -26.98 0.39 -2.94
C LEU A 314 -27.37 1.57 -3.83
N VAL A 315 -26.68 2.70 -3.65
CA VAL A 315 -26.90 3.89 -4.45
C VAL A 315 -26.50 3.61 -5.90
N THR A 316 -27.37 4.02 -6.83
CA THR A 316 -27.11 3.89 -8.27
C THR A 316 -27.39 5.20 -8.98
N PHE A 317 -26.47 5.62 -9.83
CA PHE A 317 -26.67 6.72 -10.78
C PHE A 317 -26.39 6.25 -12.20
N GLY A 318 -27.16 6.74 -13.18
CA GLY A 318 -26.95 6.44 -14.59
C GLY A 318 -26.80 4.94 -14.87
N ASN A 319 -25.66 4.55 -15.45
CA ASN A 319 -25.29 3.16 -15.75
C ASN A 319 -24.46 2.50 -14.64
N GLY A 320 -24.40 3.12 -13.46
CA GLY A 320 -23.70 2.60 -12.29
C GLY A 320 -24.20 1.22 -11.88
N LYS A 321 -23.30 0.32 -11.49
CA LYS A 321 -23.66 -1.03 -11.03
C LYS A 321 -22.63 -1.61 -10.08
N TYR A 322 -23.13 -2.18 -8.98
CA TYR A 322 -22.32 -2.96 -8.05
C TYR A 322 -21.69 -4.19 -8.71
N THR A 323 -20.42 -4.45 -8.40
CA THR A 323 -19.70 -5.65 -8.81
C THR A 323 -18.80 -6.12 -7.67
N ASP A 324 -18.89 -7.41 -7.32
CA ASP A 324 -17.99 -8.01 -6.33
C ASP A 324 -16.52 -7.97 -6.76
N PRO A 325 -15.58 -7.96 -5.78
CA PRO A 325 -14.16 -8.07 -6.05
C PRO A 325 -13.79 -9.37 -6.76
N LYS A 326 -12.62 -9.38 -7.38
CA LYS A 326 -12.04 -10.58 -8.00
C LYS A 326 -11.12 -11.35 -7.07
N PHE A 327 -10.68 -10.70 -5.99
CA PHE A 327 -9.85 -11.30 -4.96
C PHE A 327 -9.99 -10.54 -3.65
N VAL A 328 -9.91 -11.22 -2.51
CA VAL A 328 -10.02 -10.61 -1.19
C VAL A 328 -8.93 -11.13 -0.24
N TRP A 329 -8.21 -10.24 0.42
CA TRP A 329 -7.48 -10.57 1.65
C TRP A 329 -8.33 -10.19 2.86
N VAL A 330 -8.84 -11.16 3.60
CA VAL A 330 -9.71 -10.90 4.77
C VAL A 330 -9.01 -10.07 5.81
N THR A 331 -7.74 -10.40 6.07
CA THR A 331 -6.86 -9.57 6.90
C THR A 331 -6.20 -8.54 5.99
N PRO A 332 -6.43 -7.23 6.19
CA PRO A 332 -5.81 -6.20 5.37
C PRO A 332 -4.29 -6.30 5.36
N ILE A 333 -3.72 -6.22 4.16
CA ILE A 333 -2.27 -6.21 3.95
C ILE A 333 -1.75 -4.80 3.68
N GLY A 334 -2.64 -3.82 3.47
CA GLY A 334 -2.30 -2.51 2.96
C GLY A 334 -1.80 -2.64 1.51
N ALA A 335 -2.64 -3.22 0.66
CA ALA A 335 -2.33 -3.44 -0.75
C ALA A 335 -2.03 -2.12 -1.46
N THR A 336 -0.89 -2.06 -2.16
CA THR A 336 -0.41 -0.89 -2.89
C THR A 336 0.00 -1.29 -4.29
N ALA A 337 -0.08 -0.34 -5.22
CA ALA A 337 0.29 -0.55 -6.61
C ALA A 337 -0.47 -1.70 -7.31
N LEU A 338 -0.64 -1.56 -8.61
CA LEU A 338 -1.06 -2.65 -9.48
C LEU A 338 -0.39 -2.40 -10.81
N LYS A 339 0.24 -3.43 -11.38
CA LYS A 339 0.87 -3.30 -12.69
C LYS A 339 0.78 -4.58 -13.49
N PHE A 340 0.47 -4.44 -14.78
CA PHE A 340 0.59 -5.56 -15.72
C PHE A 340 1.98 -5.57 -16.38
N LEU A 341 2.66 -6.72 -16.34
CA LEU A 341 3.94 -6.89 -17.02
C LEU A 341 3.73 -7.11 -18.53
N ASN A 342 3.57 -6.04 -19.30
CA ASN A 342 3.46 -6.12 -20.77
C ASN A 342 4.82 -6.33 -21.46
N SER A 343 5.51 -7.41 -21.08
CA SER A 343 6.88 -7.73 -21.52
C SER A 343 7.20 -9.20 -21.25
N GLU A 344 8.08 -9.79 -22.05
CA GLU A 344 8.62 -11.14 -21.81
C GLU A 344 9.98 -11.10 -21.09
N LYS A 345 10.44 -9.93 -20.63
CA LYS A 345 11.78 -9.74 -20.08
C LYS A 345 12.08 -10.53 -18.80
N LEU A 346 11.07 -10.87 -18.01
CA LEU A 346 11.22 -11.72 -16.83
C LEU A 346 10.99 -13.22 -17.14
N GLY A 347 10.60 -13.55 -18.37
CA GLY A 347 10.06 -14.86 -18.73
C GLY A 347 8.74 -14.71 -19.48
N LYS A 348 8.41 -15.70 -20.32
CA LYS A 348 7.14 -15.72 -21.06
C LYS A 348 5.96 -16.07 -20.17
N GLU A 349 6.25 -16.82 -19.12
CA GLU A 349 5.34 -17.23 -18.05
C GLU A 349 4.76 -16.03 -17.29
N TYR A 350 5.47 -14.89 -17.22
CA TYR A 350 5.00 -13.68 -16.54
C TYR A 350 4.38 -12.63 -17.49
N ALA A 351 4.36 -12.91 -18.80
CA ALA A 351 3.98 -11.92 -19.79
C ALA A 351 2.47 -11.63 -19.74
N ASN A 352 2.16 -10.35 -19.52
CA ASN A 352 0.83 -9.78 -19.29
C ASN A 352 0.20 -10.18 -17.97
N ASP A 353 0.94 -10.72 -17.03
CA ASP A 353 0.41 -11.01 -15.70
C ASP A 353 0.36 -9.78 -14.80
N MET A 354 -0.43 -9.87 -13.75
CA MET A 354 -0.66 -8.80 -12.78
C MET A 354 0.29 -8.95 -11.60
N PHE A 355 0.85 -7.83 -11.15
CA PHE A 355 1.66 -7.71 -9.95
C PHE A 355 1.10 -6.61 -9.05
N THR A 356 1.14 -6.82 -7.74
CA THR A 356 0.75 -5.84 -6.72
C THR A 356 1.67 -5.96 -5.52
N GLY A 357 1.89 -4.85 -4.80
CA GLY A 357 2.71 -4.83 -3.59
C GLY A 357 1.85 -4.66 -2.35
N ASP A 358 2.51 -4.69 -1.19
CA ASP A 358 1.90 -4.20 0.04
C ASP A 358 2.87 -3.34 0.84
N ILE A 359 2.29 -2.48 1.69
CA ILE A 359 3.03 -1.55 2.54
C ILE A 359 3.36 -2.16 3.92
N ASN A 360 2.55 -3.12 4.40
CA ASN A 360 2.68 -3.66 5.76
C ASN A 360 3.71 -4.79 5.84
N ASN A 361 3.88 -5.58 4.78
CA ASN A 361 4.76 -6.76 4.75
C ASN A 361 5.93 -6.62 3.76
N GLY A 362 5.86 -5.67 2.83
CA GLY A 362 6.86 -5.48 1.78
C GLY A 362 6.93 -6.66 0.82
N LEU A 363 5.77 -7.31 0.62
CA LEU A 363 5.61 -8.45 -0.27
C LEU A 363 5.17 -7.97 -1.66
N LEU A 364 5.76 -8.56 -2.68
CA LEU A 364 5.36 -8.42 -4.08
C LEU A 364 4.60 -9.69 -4.48
N TYR A 365 3.37 -9.53 -4.93
CA TYR A 365 2.50 -10.62 -5.34
C TYR A 365 2.42 -10.74 -6.87
N HIS A 366 2.20 -11.95 -7.36
CA HIS A 366 1.99 -12.27 -8.78
C HIS A 366 0.68 -13.03 -8.96
N PHE A 367 -0.12 -12.57 -9.93
CA PHE A 367 -1.41 -13.15 -10.29
C PHE A 367 -1.48 -13.40 -11.79
N THR A 368 -1.88 -14.61 -12.16
CA THR A 368 -2.28 -14.92 -13.54
C THR A 368 -3.78 -14.67 -13.70
N LEU A 369 -4.21 -14.21 -14.88
CA LEU A 369 -5.63 -14.03 -15.20
C LEU A 369 -6.12 -15.15 -16.13
N ASN A 370 -7.43 -15.40 -16.07
CA ASN A 370 -8.08 -16.33 -17.00
C ASN A 370 -7.99 -15.81 -18.46
N GLN A 371 -8.37 -16.65 -19.43
CA GLN A 371 -8.27 -16.28 -20.86
C GLN A 371 -9.11 -15.04 -21.22
N ALA A 372 -10.26 -14.86 -20.57
CA ALA A 372 -11.14 -13.70 -20.78
C ALA A 372 -10.59 -12.41 -20.14
N ARG A 373 -9.62 -12.54 -19.24
CA ARG A 373 -9.05 -11.49 -18.40
C ARG A 373 -10.13 -10.71 -17.66
N ASP A 374 -11.11 -11.45 -17.11
CA ASP A 374 -12.19 -10.93 -16.27
C ASP A 374 -12.20 -11.54 -14.86
N ASN A 375 -11.26 -12.46 -14.59
CA ASN A 375 -11.06 -13.07 -13.28
C ASN A 375 -9.61 -13.55 -13.10
N ILE A 376 -9.17 -13.68 -11.85
CA ILE A 376 -7.89 -14.27 -11.47
C ILE A 376 -7.95 -15.79 -11.68
N LEU A 377 -6.88 -16.37 -12.22
CA LEU A 377 -6.76 -17.80 -12.49
C LEU A 377 -6.09 -18.51 -11.31
N ILE A 378 -6.86 -18.83 -10.28
CA ILE A 378 -6.29 -19.36 -9.05
C ILE A 378 -5.87 -20.82 -9.15
N ASN A 379 -6.39 -21.60 -10.09
CA ASN A 379 -5.96 -22.99 -10.29
C ASN A 379 -4.65 -23.13 -11.08
N ASP A 380 -3.89 -22.05 -11.22
CA ASP A 380 -2.58 -22.07 -11.85
C ASP A 380 -1.56 -22.74 -10.93
N THR A 381 -1.27 -24.00 -11.23
CA THR A 381 -0.27 -24.78 -10.47
C THR A 381 1.14 -24.24 -10.59
N SER A 382 1.41 -23.29 -11.51
CA SER A 382 2.72 -22.62 -11.59
C SER A 382 2.99 -21.71 -10.39
N LEU A 383 1.93 -21.24 -9.71
CA LEU A 383 2.00 -20.48 -8.45
C LEU A 383 2.29 -21.40 -7.24
N GLY A 384 2.18 -22.72 -7.39
CA GLY A 384 2.42 -23.70 -6.32
C GLY A 384 1.13 -24.34 -5.80
N ASN A 385 1.03 -24.58 -4.49
CA ASN A 385 -0.15 -25.22 -3.89
C ASN A 385 -1.27 -24.20 -3.64
N VAL A 386 -2.05 -23.95 -4.68
CA VAL A 386 -3.19 -23.03 -4.71
C VAL A 386 -4.52 -23.66 -4.29
N ALA A 387 -4.52 -24.89 -3.78
CA ALA A 387 -5.75 -25.63 -3.45
C ALA A 387 -6.62 -24.93 -2.39
N LEU A 388 -6.00 -24.07 -1.56
CA LEU A 388 -6.67 -23.32 -0.50
C LEU A 388 -7.37 -22.07 -1.02
N LEU A 389 -6.88 -21.45 -2.11
CA LEU A 389 -7.41 -20.20 -2.66
C LEU A 389 -8.70 -20.37 -3.50
N ALA A 390 -9.38 -21.51 -3.43
CA ALA A 390 -10.43 -21.90 -4.39
C ALA A 390 -11.67 -20.97 -4.41
N ASP A 391 -11.82 -20.12 -3.41
CA ASP A 391 -12.85 -19.09 -3.25
C ASP A 391 -12.38 -17.67 -3.66
N ASN A 392 -11.14 -17.52 -4.13
CA ASN A 392 -10.47 -16.25 -4.40
C ASN A 392 -10.31 -15.36 -3.17
N GLN A 393 -10.06 -15.99 -2.03
CA GLN A 393 -9.90 -15.33 -0.76
C GLN A 393 -8.65 -15.84 -0.04
N VAL A 394 -8.02 -14.94 0.71
CA VAL A 394 -7.00 -15.28 1.71
C VAL A 394 -7.60 -14.99 3.06
N ASP A 395 -7.97 -16.04 3.78
CA ASP A 395 -8.48 -15.97 5.15
C ASP A 395 -7.55 -16.64 6.17
N GLU A 396 -6.55 -17.40 5.70
CA GLU A 396 -5.42 -17.87 6.48
C GLU A 396 -4.08 -17.38 5.92
N THR A 397 -3.13 -17.02 6.80
CA THR A 397 -1.83 -16.46 6.40
C THR A 397 -1.04 -17.34 5.44
N THR A 398 -1.20 -18.67 5.54
CA THR A 398 -0.48 -19.63 4.68
C THR A 398 -1.02 -19.70 3.25
N GLU A 399 -2.23 -19.19 2.99
CA GLU A 399 -2.83 -19.19 1.65
C GLU A 399 -2.18 -18.15 0.74
N ASN A 400 -1.53 -17.15 1.32
CA ASN A 400 -0.83 -16.10 0.58
C ASN A 400 0.49 -16.62 -0.05
N LEU A 401 1.07 -17.69 0.49
CA LEU A 401 2.41 -18.18 0.11
C LEU A 401 2.59 -18.45 -1.39
N PRO A 402 1.64 -19.08 -2.12
CA PRO A 402 1.75 -19.31 -3.57
C PRO A 402 1.78 -18.01 -4.39
N LEU A 403 1.25 -16.91 -3.84
CA LEU A 403 1.12 -15.63 -4.55
C LEU A 403 2.37 -14.76 -4.39
N ILE A 404 3.19 -15.01 -3.37
CA ILE A 404 4.39 -14.21 -3.08
C ILE A 404 5.43 -14.45 -4.18
N PHE A 405 5.65 -13.42 -4.99
CA PHE A 405 6.69 -13.36 -6.00
C PHE A 405 8.00 -12.80 -5.48
N GLY A 406 7.97 -11.92 -4.47
CA GLY A 406 9.18 -11.37 -3.86
C GLY A 406 8.96 -10.71 -2.51
N GLN A 407 10.04 -10.44 -1.80
CA GLN A 407 10.00 -9.94 -0.42
C GLN A 407 11.28 -9.22 0.01
N GLY A 408 11.22 -8.52 1.14
CA GLY A 408 12.34 -7.76 1.70
C GLY A 408 12.53 -6.39 1.06
N PHE A 409 11.53 -5.91 0.32
CA PHE A 409 11.55 -4.60 -0.33
C PHE A 409 11.31 -3.44 0.65
N GLY A 410 10.98 -3.70 1.92
CA GLY A 410 10.29 -2.73 2.76
C GLY A 410 8.90 -2.42 2.19
N GLY A 411 8.16 -1.49 2.79
CA GLY A 411 6.82 -1.14 2.32
C GLY A 411 6.84 -0.70 0.85
N ILE A 412 6.15 -1.43 -0.03
CA ILE A 412 6.10 -1.11 -1.47
C ILE A 412 5.08 0.01 -1.70
N THR A 413 5.41 0.99 -2.52
CA THR A 413 4.54 2.16 -2.79
C THR A 413 4.12 2.28 -4.24
N ASP A 414 4.96 1.81 -5.17
CA ASP A 414 4.68 1.88 -6.60
C ASP A 414 5.37 0.77 -7.38
N LEU A 415 4.73 0.37 -8.47
CA LEU A 415 5.25 -0.57 -9.46
C LEU A 415 5.16 0.06 -10.84
N GLN A 416 6.22 -0.06 -11.64
CA GLN A 416 6.20 0.41 -13.03
C GLN A 416 6.93 -0.54 -13.95
N ILE A 417 6.47 -0.61 -15.20
CA ILE A 417 7.23 -1.27 -16.27
C ILE A 417 8.10 -0.21 -16.94
N GLY A 418 9.42 -0.38 -16.85
CA GLY A 418 10.35 0.52 -17.50
C GLY A 418 10.25 0.43 -19.02
N PRO A 419 10.71 1.44 -19.78
CA PRO A 419 10.75 1.35 -21.25
C PRO A 419 11.75 0.30 -21.77
N ASP A 420 12.58 -0.26 -20.89
CA ASP A 420 13.42 -1.44 -21.10
C ASP A 420 12.67 -2.78 -20.95
N GLY A 421 11.41 -2.73 -20.48
CA GLY A 421 10.52 -3.87 -20.31
C GLY A 421 10.64 -4.60 -18.97
N TYR A 422 11.44 -4.10 -18.02
CA TYR A 422 11.57 -4.71 -16.69
C TYR A 422 10.56 -4.15 -15.69
N LEU A 423 10.27 -4.94 -14.64
CA LEU A 423 9.47 -4.50 -13.50
C LEU A 423 10.37 -3.75 -12.50
N TYR A 424 9.94 -2.55 -12.14
CA TYR A 424 10.57 -1.69 -11.13
C TYR A 424 9.70 -1.64 -9.88
N VAL A 425 10.33 -1.63 -8.71
CA VAL A 425 9.67 -1.62 -7.40
C VAL A 425 10.19 -0.43 -6.59
N LEU A 426 9.29 0.47 -6.22
CA LEU A 426 9.58 1.61 -5.36
C LEU A 426 9.22 1.28 -3.91
N SER A 427 10.14 1.53 -3.00
CA SER A 427 9.97 1.30 -1.57
C SER A 427 9.85 2.60 -0.81
N TYR A 428 8.89 2.67 0.11
CA TYR A 428 8.66 3.78 1.03
C TYR A 428 9.89 4.10 1.90
N THR A 429 10.78 3.13 2.07
CA THR A 429 12.06 3.26 2.78
C THR A 429 13.15 3.99 1.98
N GLY A 430 12.82 4.51 0.80
CA GLY A 430 13.70 5.38 0.03
C GLY A 430 14.53 4.70 -1.06
N ALA A 431 14.23 3.44 -1.38
CA ALA A 431 14.96 2.66 -2.38
C ALA A 431 14.12 2.35 -3.62
N LEU A 432 14.77 2.33 -4.78
CA LEU A 432 14.20 1.92 -6.06
C LEU A 432 14.95 0.71 -6.59
N TYR A 433 14.21 -0.33 -6.96
CA TYR A 433 14.73 -1.60 -7.45
C TYR A 433 14.24 -1.92 -8.85
N ARG A 434 14.96 -2.80 -9.54
CA ARG A 434 14.58 -3.41 -10.81
C ARG A 434 14.78 -4.92 -10.75
N ILE A 435 13.80 -5.68 -11.24
CA ILE A 435 13.87 -7.14 -11.33
C ILE A 435 14.38 -7.52 -12.72
N VAL A 436 15.39 -8.38 -12.81
CA VAL A 436 16.04 -8.76 -14.07
C VAL A 436 16.41 -10.25 -14.08
N PRO A 437 16.56 -10.89 -15.26
CA PRO A 437 17.21 -12.19 -15.37
C PRO A 437 18.65 -12.15 -14.87
N ILE A 438 19.08 -13.18 -14.15
CA ILE A 438 20.46 -13.33 -13.67
C ILE A 438 21.46 -13.28 -14.83
N SER A 439 21.07 -13.79 -16.01
CA SER A 439 21.92 -13.75 -17.21
C SER A 439 22.16 -12.35 -17.76
N GLU A 440 21.33 -11.37 -17.40
CA GLU A 440 21.44 -9.95 -17.78
C GLU A 440 21.94 -9.08 -16.63
N SER A 441 22.04 -9.61 -15.40
CA SER A 441 22.56 -8.89 -14.25
C SER A 441 24.09 -8.95 -14.20
N THR A 442 24.70 -7.83 -13.81
CA THR A 442 26.12 -7.81 -13.43
C THR A 442 26.35 -8.12 -11.96
N LEU A 443 25.28 -8.19 -11.16
CA LEU A 443 25.32 -8.52 -9.75
C LEU A 443 25.13 -10.04 -9.58
N PRO A 444 25.86 -10.68 -8.65
CA PRO A 444 25.49 -12.02 -8.24
C PRO A 444 24.06 -11.99 -7.70
N LYS A 445 23.31 -13.09 -7.87
CA LYS A 445 21.96 -13.17 -7.32
C LYS A 445 22.01 -12.81 -5.84
N ASN A 446 21.27 -11.79 -5.42
CA ASN A 446 20.93 -11.56 -4.02
C ASN A 446 20.03 -12.72 -3.58
N GLN A 447 20.62 -13.90 -3.45
CA GLN A 447 20.18 -14.90 -2.49
C GLN A 447 21.30 -14.94 -1.47
N PRO A 448 21.00 -15.20 -0.19
CA PRO A 448 21.99 -15.79 0.69
C PRO A 448 22.44 -17.09 0.00
N THR A 449 23.52 -17.04 -0.77
CA THR A 449 24.18 -18.28 -1.17
C THR A 449 24.61 -18.96 0.11
N VAL A 450 24.63 -20.29 0.12
CA VAL A 450 25.21 -21.09 1.21
C VAL A 450 26.64 -20.63 1.59
N ALA A 451 27.30 -19.83 0.74
CA ALA A 451 28.58 -19.20 1.04
C ALA A 451 28.48 -18.03 2.05
N ASN A 452 27.39 -17.24 2.06
CA ASN A 452 27.11 -16.26 3.14
C ASN A 452 26.52 -16.94 4.39
N GLN A 453 26.08 -18.21 4.30
CA GLN A 453 25.76 -19.05 5.47
C GLN A 453 27.02 -19.55 6.21
N ASN A 454 28.22 -19.29 5.66
CA ASN A 454 29.51 -19.62 6.24
C ASN A 454 30.32 -18.39 6.70
N GLU A 455 29.73 -17.18 6.71
CA GLU A 455 30.10 -16.20 7.74
C GLU A 455 29.52 -16.70 9.06
N THR A 456 30.09 -17.81 9.51
CA THR A 456 29.99 -18.44 10.81
C THR A 456 28.56 -18.42 11.40
N GLN A 457 27.94 -19.61 11.50
CA GLN A 457 27.52 -20.00 12.85
C GLN A 457 28.71 -19.66 13.73
N SER A 458 28.66 -18.52 14.41
CA SER A 458 29.71 -18.10 15.33
C SER A 458 29.94 -19.31 16.19
N ALA A 459 31.13 -19.89 16.13
CA ALA A 459 31.49 -20.99 16.99
C ALA A 459 31.44 -20.45 18.43
N GLY A 460 30.26 -20.50 19.05
CA GLY A 460 29.94 -19.77 20.28
C GLY A 460 28.57 -19.06 20.35
N SER A 461 27.75 -18.99 19.29
CA SER A 461 26.38 -18.42 19.38
C SER A 461 25.30 -19.46 19.68
N THR A 462 24.31 -19.10 20.49
CA THR A 462 23.13 -19.93 20.77
C THR A 462 22.05 -19.70 19.70
N PRO A 463 21.58 -20.74 18.99
CA PRO A 463 20.64 -20.57 17.88
C PRO A 463 19.19 -20.45 18.34
N VAL A 464 18.41 -19.61 17.65
CA VAL A 464 16.94 -19.55 17.70
C VAL A 464 16.41 -19.71 16.27
N VAL A 465 15.38 -20.52 16.07
CA VAL A 465 14.72 -20.70 14.78
C VAL A 465 13.39 -19.98 14.78
N ILE A 466 13.15 -19.17 13.75
CA ILE A 466 11.82 -18.63 13.45
C ILE A 466 11.06 -19.71 12.68
N ALA A 467 10.02 -20.26 13.31
CA ALA A 467 9.30 -21.47 12.88
C ALA A 467 7.93 -21.17 12.21
N GLY A 468 7.67 -19.90 11.90
CA GLY A 468 6.45 -19.36 11.30
C GLY A 468 5.51 -18.70 12.31
N ILE A 469 4.37 -18.20 11.81
CA ILE A 469 3.39 -17.43 12.59
C ILE A 469 2.61 -18.35 13.53
N LYS A 470 3.10 -18.53 14.76
CA LYS A 470 2.57 -19.50 15.76
C LYS A 470 2.46 -18.92 17.17
N GLY A 471 2.27 -17.61 17.30
CA GLY A 471 2.20 -16.97 18.61
C GLY A 471 3.54 -17.02 19.35
N ASP A 472 3.50 -17.44 20.62
CA ASP A 472 4.68 -17.67 21.47
C ASP A 472 5.59 -18.83 21.01
N GLN A 473 5.09 -19.70 20.13
CA GLN A 473 5.87 -20.82 19.55
C GLN A 473 6.61 -20.45 18.26
N SER A 474 6.56 -19.18 17.88
CA SER A 474 7.15 -18.69 16.62
C SER A 474 8.67 -18.67 16.66
N TYR A 475 9.26 -18.37 17.82
CA TYR A 475 10.69 -18.46 18.08
C TYR A 475 11.01 -19.72 18.87
N SER A 476 12.07 -20.45 18.51
CA SER A 476 12.43 -21.69 19.20
C SER A 476 13.93 -21.85 19.40
N PRO A 477 14.45 -21.99 20.64
CA PRO A 477 13.69 -21.99 21.90
C PRO A 477 13.10 -20.61 22.25
N ASN A 478 12.02 -20.61 23.04
CA ASN A 478 11.41 -19.41 23.64
C ASN A 478 10.80 -19.76 25.02
N PRO A 479 11.17 -19.07 26.12
CA PRO A 479 12.27 -18.11 26.20
C PRO A 479 13.62 -18.78 25.90
N ILE A 480 14.62 -17.96 25.54
CA ILE A 480 16.01 -18.39 25.43
C ILE A 480 16.83 -17.80 26.58
N SER A 481 17.57 -18.64 27.29
CA SER A 481 18.46 -18.22 28.39
C SER A 481 19.92 -18.31 27.98
N ILE A 482 20.68 -17.24 28.21
CA ILE A 482 22.11 -17.11 27.93
C ILE A 482 22.83 -16.40 29.08
N GLU A 483 24.16 -16.43 29.10
CA GLU A 483 24.99 -15.66 30.03
C GLU A 483 25.38 -14.31 29.39
N ALA A 484 25.59 -13.27 30.20
CA ALA A 484 26.11 -11.99 29.71
C ALA A 484 27.41 -12.16 28.89
N GLY A 485 27.49 -11.48 27.75
CA GLY A 485 28.54 -11.57 26.73
C GLY A 485 28.34 -12.69 25.70
N GLN A 486 27.27 -13.48 25.78
CA GLN A 486 26.92 -14.47 24.75
C GLN A 486 26.16 -13.86 23.58
N THR A 487 26.26 -14.53 22.44
CA THR A 487 25.59 -14.13 21.19
C THR A 487 24.44 -15.07 20.88
N ILE A 488 23.28 -14.53 20.53
CA ILE A 488 22.16 -15.28 19.97
C ILE A 488 22.18 -15.10 18.45
N THR A 489 21.83 -16.16 17.72
CA THR A 489 21.61 -16.11 16.28
C THR A 489 20.22 -16.61 15.95
N TRP A 490 19.34 -15.71 15.52
CA TRP A 490 18.03 -16.04 14.97
C TRP A 490 18.17 -16.40 13.50
N TYR A 491 17.63 -17.55 13.11
CA TYR A 491 17.58 -18.03 11.74
C TYR A 491 16.13 -18.07 11.26
N ASN A 492 15.83 -17.45 10.13
CA ASN A 492 14.51 -17.55 9.54
C ASN A 492 14.36 -18.88 8.78
N GLY A 493 13.71 -19.84 9.44
CA GLY A 493 13.36 -21.14 8.88
C GLY A 493 11.98 -21.19 8.22
N ASP A 494 11.26 -20.07 8.16
CA ASP A 494 9.98 -19.93 7.48
C ASP A 494 10.17 -19.47 6.02
N SER A 495 9.07 -19.43 5.28
CA SER A 495 8.97 -19.08 3.86
C SER A 495 8.66 -17.61 3.59
N ILE A 496 8.37 -16.82 4.63
CA ILE A 496 8.13 -15.38 4.57
C ILE A 496 9.09 -14.63 5.48
N SER A 497 9.14 -13.31 5.30
CA SER A 497 9.99 -12.41 6.08
C SER A 497 9.48 -12.25 7.50
N HIS A 498 10.42 -12.18 8.45
CA HIS A 498 10.15 -11.96 9.87
C HIS A 498 11.13 -10.92 10.44
N THR A 499 10.87 -10.40 11.62
CA THR A 499 11.82 -9.56 12.37
C THR A 499 12.06 -10.13 13.76
N VAL A 500 13.07 -9.58 14.43
CA VAL A 500 13.37 -9.73 15.85
C VAL A 500 13.61 -8.32 16.35
N THR A 501 12.56 -7.73 16.92
CA THR A 501 12.53 -6.31 17.29
C THR A 501 12.14 -6.18 18.75
N SER A 502 12.94 -5.48 19.55
CA SER A 502 12.70 -5.29 20.99
C SER A 502 11.40 -4.52 21.24
N GLY A 503 10.73 -4.81 22.36
CA GLY A 503 9.48 -4.16 22.74
C GLY A 503 8.23 -4.89 22.24
N GLN A 504 7.15 -4.14 22.03
CA GLN A 504 5.81 -4.62 21.66
C GLN A 504 5.19 -3.72 20.57
N ASP A 505 4.22 -4.25 19.81
CA ASP A 505 3.56 -3.52 18.71
C ASP A 505 2.91 -2.21 19.18
N ASN A 506 3.37 -1.09 18.60
CA ASN A 506 2.93 0.27 18.90
C ASN A 506 3.22 0.75 20.33
N ASP A 507 4.25 0.22 21.00
CA ASP A 507 4.81 0.90 22.18
C ASP A 507 5.75 2.05 21.78
N GLY A 508 6.14 2.88 22.75
CA GLY A 508 6.91 4.10 22.49
C GLY A 508 8.42 3.84 22.32
N ASP A 509 8.86 2.62 22.56
CA ASP A 509 10.23 2.14 22.62
C ASP A 509 10.49 0.95 21.68
N GLU A 510 9.57 0.71 20.74
CA GLU A 510 9.67 -0.30 19.69
C GLU A 510 11.02 -0.21 18.97
N GLY A 511 11.75 -1.33 18.97
CA GLY A 511 13.07 -1.44 18.33
C GLY A 511 14.17 -0.60 18.97
N ALA A 512 13.93 0.09 20.09
CA ALA A 512 14.90 1.00 20.70
C ALA A 512 16.15 0.28 21.25
N GLU A 513 16.02 -0.96 21.71
CA GLU A 513 17.15 -1.76 22.20
C GLU A 513 17.81 -2.55 21.07
N PHE A 514 17.01 -3.20 20.22
CA PHE A 514 17.49 -3.84 19.02
C PHE A 514 16.39 -4.02 17.97
N ASP A 515 16.80 -3.97 16.69
CA ASP A 515 15.94 -4.26 15.56
C ASP A 515 16.75 -5.00 14.48
N SER A 516 16.30 -6.20 14.13
CA SER A 516 16.93 -6.99 13.07
C SER A 516 16.70 -6.44 11.67
N ASN A 517 15.75 -5.51 11.50
CA ASN A 517 15.07 -5.27 10.24
C ASN A 517 14.46 -6.57 9.66
N ALA A 518 14.24 -6.65 8.34
CA ALA A 518 13.68 -7.86 7.73
C ALA A 518 14.72 -9.00 7.63
N ILE A 519 14.43 -10.10 8.31
CA ILE A 519 15.09 -11.40 8.12
C ILE A 519 14.27 -12.19 7.11
N ILE A 520 14.66 -12.17 5.83
CA ILE A 520 13.95 -12.94 4.79
C ILE A 520 14.32 -14.45 4.90
N PRO A 521 13.63 -15.37 4.20
CA PRO A 521 13.89 -16.80 4.32
C PRO A 521 15.35 -17.20 4.12
N ASN A 522 15.82 -18.09 5.00
CA ASN A 522 17.20 -18.60 5.05
C ASN A 522 18.27 -17.55 5.40
N GLN A 523 17.88 -16.37 5.89
CA GLN A 523 18.79 -15.41 6.52
C GLN A 523 18.85 -15.59 8.03
N GLN A 524 19.81 -14.89 8.63
CA GLN A 524 20.00 -14.86 10.06
C GLN A 524 20.30 -13.45 10.55
N TYR A 525 20.01 -13.22 11.83
CA TYR A 525 20.37 -12.04 12.61
C TYR A 525 21.08 -12.50 13.87
N SER A 526 22.17 -11.84 14.25
CA SER A 526 22.93 -12.17 15.45
C SER A 526 23.12 -10.94 16.33
N LEU A 527 22.93 -11.10 17.63
CA LEU A 527 23.13 -10.05 18.63
C LEU A 527 23.85 -10.60 19.86
N THR A 528 24.84 -9.86 20.34
CA THR A 528 25.52 -10.12 21.61
C THR A 528 24.85 -9.32 22.72
N PHE A 529 24.50 -9.99 23.82
CA PHE A 529 23.89 -9.35 24.99
C PHE A 529 24.94 -9.21 26.09
N ASP A 530 25.44 -8.00 26.32
CA ASP A 530 26.50 -7.74 27.30
C ASP A 530 25.98 -7.50 28.72
N ASP A 531 24.71 -7.10 28.86
CA ASP A 531 24.08 -6.76 30.13
C ASP A 531 23.05 -7.83 30.55
N SER A 532 23.04 -8.17 31.84
CA SER A 532 22.03 -9.06 32.43
C SER A 532 20.65 -8.40 32.40
N GLY A 533 19.60 -9.16 32.07
CA GLY A 533 18.25 -8.62 31.96
C GLY A 533 17.28 -9.57 31.27
N GLU A 534 16.02 -9.16 31.22
CA GLU A 534 14.96 -9.78 30.43
C GLU A 534 14.65 -8.84 29.27
N PHE A 535 14.71 -9.35 28.04
CA PHE A 535 14.53 -8.59 26.82
C PHE A 535 13.37 -9.21 26.02
N GLU A 536 12.21 -8.55 26.04
CA GLU A 536 11.06 -8.92 25.23
C GLU A 536 11.25 -8.44 23.78
N TYR A 537 10.84 -9.27 22.82
CA TYR A 537 10.87 -8.93 21.41
C TYR A 537 9.72 -9.55 20.64
N TYR A 538 9.44 -9.02 19.46
CA TYR A 538 8.36 -9.49 18.61
C TYR A 538 8.67 -9.34 17.11
N CYS A 539 7.79 -9.86 16.25
CA CYS A 539 7.85 -9.67 14.80
C CYS A 539 6.97 -8.49 14.37
N ILE A 540 7.53 -7.46 13.75
CA ILE A 540 6.80 -6.25 13.31
C ILE A 540 5.69 -6.61 12.31
N TYR A 541 5.96 -7.54 11.40
CA TYR A 541 4.98 -8.03 10.42
C TYR A 541 3.81 -8.77 11.07
N HIS A 542 4.09 -9.47 12.18
CA HIS A 542 3.17 -10.39 12.82
C HIS A 542 3.19 -10.18 14.35
N PRO A 543 2.47 -9.17 14.87
CA PRO A 543 2.54 -8.77 16.27
C PRO A 543 2.31 -9.87 17.32
N THR A 544 1.64 -10.96 16.93
CA THR A 544 1.40 -12.11 17.82
C THR A 544 2.65 -12.99 18.01
N MET A 545 3.65 -12.90 17.14
CA MET A 545 4.91 -13.61 17.27
C MET A 545 5.79 -12.92 18.31
N VAL A 546 5.78 -13.42 19.55
CA VAL A 546 6.52 -12.85 20.68
C VAL A 546 7.60 -13.80 21.18
N GLY A 547 8.71 -13.24 21.64
CA GLY A 547 9.84 -13.96 22.20
C GLY A 547 10.50 -13.21 23.37
N GLU A 548 11.26 -13.94 24.18
CA GLU A 548 11.96 -13.41 25.34
C GLU A 548 13.39 -13.95 25.42
N VAL A 549 14.35 -13.06 25.63
CA VAL A 549 15.74 -13.39 25.97
C VAL A 549 15.97 -13.13 27.45
N ILE A 550 16.46 -14.12 28.17
CA ILE A 550 16.87 -14.01 29.57
C ILE A 550 18.39 -14.10 29.65
N VAL A 551 19.03 -13.03 30.14
CA VAL A 551 20.50 -12.93 30.26
C VAL A 551 20.87 -12.97 31.74
N GLU A 552 21.54 -14.06 32.15
CA GLU A 552 22.00 -14.31 33.53
C GLU A 552 23.29 -13.56 33.90
#